data_AF-A0A062GYU7-F1
#
_entry.id   AF-A0A062GYU7-F1
#
_cell.length_a   1.000
_cell.length_b   1.000
_cell.length_c   1.000
_cell.angle_alpha   90.00
_cell.angle_beta   90.00
_cell.angle_gamma   90.00
#
_symmetry.space_group_name_H-M   'P 1'
#
loop_
_entity.id
_entity.type
_entity.pdbx_description
1 polymer ?
#
loop_
_entity_poly.entity_id
_entity_poly.type
_entity_poly.pdbx_seq_one_letter_code
_entity_poly.pdbx_strand_id
1 'polypeptide(L)'
;MTLSEIREQLAVVAERNGRPPYDLCVLKAVQFAVNNGTEHPLKEYLTKPKAAIKSVSTVKGPSAKSGPKRAQATVEEIKALCEWVEDEVGRQAMLAEKAGTAPSVLWRINRTQTCTKALYNRLITARKEIEKRQKGNPLLKTRNEAMDKGLPYYTGRECEKCKTTTRYVTCNKCVHCMAEANKRKKEMAA
;
A
#
# COMPACT_ATOMS: atom_id res chain seq x y z
N MET A 1 -6.99 35.37 34.77
CA MET A 1 -7.31 33.99 34.36
C MET A 1 -6.05 33.17 34.37
N THR A 2 -5.99 32.16 35.23
CA THR A 2 -4.88 31.20 35.27
C THR A 2 -5.10 30.09 34.23
N LEU A 3 -4.02 29.41 33.81
CA LEU A 3 -4.14 28.31 32.83
C LEU A 3 -5.01 27.15 33.34
N SER A 4 -5.05 26.94 34.65
CA SER A 4 -5.93 25.98 35.32
C SER A 4 -7.40 26.35 35.17
N GLU A 5 -7.76 27.62 35.40
CA GLU A 5 -9.14 28.11 35.22
C GLU A 5 -9.60 27.97 33.77
N ILE A 6 -8.73 28.26 32.80
CA ILE A 6 -9.04 28.10 31.37
C ILE A 6 -9.29 26.62 31.03
N ARG A 7 -8.47 25.71 31.57
CA ARG A 7 -8.62 24.27 31.35
C ARG A 7 -9.96 23.76 31.90
N GLU A 8 -10.32 24.16 33.11
CA GLU A 8 -11.58 23.77 33.76
C GLU A 8 -12.79 24.31 32.99
N GLN A 9 -12.75 25.56 32.54
CA GLN A 9 -13.82 26.15 31.73
C GLN A 9 -14.00 25.43 30.39
N LEU A 10 -12.90 25.09 29.71
CA LEU A 10 -12.96 24.33 28.45
C LEU A 10 -13.48 22.91 28.65
N ALA A 11 -13.19 22.26 29.79
CA ALA A 11 -13.73 20.94 30.12
C ALA A 11 -15.25 20.98 30.27
N VAL A 12 -15.78 21.98 31.01
CA VAL A 12 -17.24 22.17 31.17
C VAL A 12 -17.91 22.45 29.82
N VAL A 13 -17.29 23.23 28.94
CA VAL A 13 -17.80 23.50 27.60
C VAL A 13 -17.79 22.24 26.72
N ALA A 14 -16.76 21.40 26.83
CA ALA A 14 -16.69 20.14 26.09
C ALA A 14 -17.80 19.17 26.52
N GLU A 15 -18.01 19.01 27.83
CA GLU A 15 -19.07 18.15 28.37
C GLU A 15 -20.48 18.61 27.95
N ARG A 16 -20.77 19.91 28.05
CA ARG A 16 -22.05 20.49 27.61
C ARG A 16 -22.34 20.23 26.13
N ASN A 17 -21.30 20.17 25.31
CA ASN A 17 -21.41 19.95 23.87
C ASN A 17 -21.28 18.47 23.46
N GLY A 18 -21.19 17.53 24.43
CA GLY A 18 -20.98 16.11 24.16
C GLY A 18 -19.67 15.79 23.45
N ARG A 19 -18.65 16.65 23.61
CA ARG A 19 -17.33 16.50 22.99
C ARG A 19 -16.37 15.76 23.92
N PRO A 20 -15.42 14.98 23.36
CA PRO A 20 -14.35 14.37 24.15
C PRO A 20 -13.52 15.45 24.87
N PRO A 21 -12.83 15.08 25.97
CA PRO A 21 -11.94 16.00 26.67
C PRO A 21 -10.88 16.58 25.73
N TYR A 22 -10.52 17.84 25.97
CA TYR A 22 -9.66 18.62 25.07
C TYR A 22 -8.29 17.97 24.83
N ASP A 23 -7.76 17.27 25.84
CA ASP A 23 -6.51 16.50 25.75
C ASP A 23 -6.58 15.43 24.63
N LEU A 24 -7.74 14.82 24.43
CA LEU A 24 -7.97 13.82 23.39
C LEU A 24 -8.08 14.44 21.99
N CYS A 25 -8.55 15.68 21.90
CA CYS A 25 -8.54 16.46 20.66
C CYS A 25 -7.11 16.80 20.22
N VAL A 26 -6.24 17.17 21.16
CA VAL A 26 -4.81 17.42 20.89
C VAL A 26 -4.14 16.14 20.40
N LEU A 27 -4.39 15.00 21.05
CA LEU A 27 -3.88 13.70 20.60
C LEU A 27 -4.29 13.34 19.17
N LYS A 28 -5.56 13.58 18.80
CA LYS A 28 -6.05 13.36 17.43
C LYS A 28 -5.36 14.27 16.41
N ALA A 29 -5.14 15.54 16.75
CA ALA A 29 -4.44 16.49 15.87
C ALA A 29 -2.98 16.06 15.63
N VAL A 30 -2.30 15.64 16.70
CA VAL A 30 -0.94 15.09 16.64
C VAL A 30 -0.89 13.81 15.79
N GLN A 31 -1.83 12.88 15.99
CA GLN A 31 -1.91 11.63 15.22
C GLN A 31 -2.17 11.90 13.73
N PHE A 32 -3.08 12.82 13.42
CA PHE A 32 -3.34 13.25 12.06
C PHE A 32 -2.08 13.83 11.41
N ALA A 33 -1.33 14.66 12.12
CA ALA A 33 -0.08 15.24 11.62
C ALA A 33 1.02 14.19 11.39
N VAL A 34 1.12 13.19 12.27
CA VAL A 34 2.04 12.05 12.11
C VAL A 34 1.69 11.20 10.89
N ASN A 35 0.40 10.99 10.60
CA ASN A 35 -0.06 10.15 9.51
C ASN A 35 -0.02 10.85 8.14
N ASN A 36 -0.31 12.15 8.10
CA ASN A 36 -0.39 12.94 6.87
C ASN A 36 0.86 13.78 6.61
N GLY A 37 1.85 13.72 7.49
CA GLY A 37 3.13 14.42 7.32
C GLY A 37 3.09 15.92 7.61
N THR A 38 1.99 16.47 8.13
CA THR A 38 1.89 17.91 8.42
C THR A 38 2.77 18.32 9.61
N GLU A 39 3.07 19.62 9.70
CA GLU A 39 3.84 20.21 10.80
C GLU A 39 3.01 20.22 12.09
N HIS A 40 3.60 19.71 13.18
CA HIS A 40 3.01 19.81 14.53
C HIS A 40 4.14 19.83 15.57
N PRO A 41 4.17 20.77 16.54
CA PRO A 41 5.28 20.93 17.49
C PRO A 41 5.60 19.66 18.30
N LEU A 42 4.57 18.91 18.69
CA LEU A 42 4.71 17.66 19.45
C LEU A 42 5.18 16.45 18.62
N LYS A 43 5.31 16.59 17.29
CA LYS A 43 5.69 15.49 16.37
C LYS A 43 7.12 15.01 16.61
N GLU A 44 8.03 15.94 16.92
CA GLU A 44 9.46 15.64 17.15
C GLU A 44 9.69 14.83 18.43
N TYR A 45 8.87 15.07 19.45
CA TYR A 45 8.95 14.39 20.75
C TYR A 45 8.35 12.98 20.71
N LEU A 46 7.53 12.67 19.70
CA LEU A 46 6.99 11.34 19.48
C LEU A 46 8.02 10.47 18.75
N THR A 47 9.02 10.02 19.51
CA THR A 47 9.83 8.89 19.08
C THR A 47 8.92 7.67 19.01
N LYS A 48 8.44 7.33 17.80
CA LYS A 48 7.93 5.99 17.54
C LYS A 48 9.04 5.06 18.04
N PRO A 49 8.79 4.12 18.98
CA PRO A 49 9.74 3.05 19.19
C PRO A 49 9.85 2.40 17.82
N LYS A 50 10.97 2.66 17.11
CA LYS A 50 11.38 1.81 16.00
C LYS A 50 11.40 0.46 16.66
N ALA A 51 10.41 -0.38 16.36
CA ALA A 51 10.54 -1.80 16.60
C ALA A 51 11.87 -2.11 15.96
N ALA A 52 12.90 -2.30 16.78
CA ALA A 52 14.21 -2.61 16.30
C ALA A 52 13.94 -3.77 15.37
N ILE A 53 14.21 -3.57 14.08
CA ILE A 53 14.36 -4.68 13.18
C ILE A 53 15.45 -5.45 13.91
N LYS A 54 15.08 -6.54 14.59
CA LYS A 54 16.05 -7.51 15.05
C LYS A 54 16.72 -7.86 13.74
N SER A 55 17.89 -7.29 13.48
CA SER A 55 18.82 -7.83 12.53
C SER A 55 19.02 -9.22 13.07
N VAL A 56 18.29 -10.17 12.50
CA VAL A 56 18.43 -11.56 12.86
C VAL A 56 19.74 -11.96 12.19
N SER A 57 20.86 -11.54 12.78
CA SER A 57 22.14 -12.22 12.69
C SER A 57 22.00 -13.53 13.47
N THR A 58 21.04 -14.38 13.08
CA THR A 58 21.17 -15.79 13.38
C THR A 58 22.25 -16.32 12.45
N VAL A 59 23.50 -16.15 12.86
CA VAL A 59 24.43 -17.28 12.76
C VAL A 59 23.88 -18.32 13.73
N LYS A 60 22.80 -19.02 13.31
CA LYS A 60 22.37 -20.23 13.99
C LYS A 60 23.56 -21.18 13.87
N GLY A 61 24.21 -21.49 14.99
CA GLY A 61 25.12 -22.62 15.06
C GLY A 61 24.45 -23.84 14.41
N PRO A 62 25.19 -24.65 13.64
CA PRO A 62 24.60 -25.70 12.84
C PRO A 62 23.81 -26.65 13.74
N SER A 63 22.49 -26.66 13.59
CA SER A 63 21.67 -27.73 14.15
C SER A 63 22.09 -29.01 13.46
N ALA A 64 22.51 -30.01 14.24
CA ALA A 64 23.02 -31.30 13.77
C ALA A 64 22.03 -32.11 12.91
N LYS A 65 20.80 -31.60 12.70
CA LYS A 65 19.77 -32.19 11.84
C LYS A 65 19.48 -31.40 10.56
N SER A 66 20.29 -30.40 10.23
CA SER A 66 20.08 -29.62 9.00
C SER A 66 20.61 -30.39 7.79
N GLY A 67 19.71 -30.77 6.88
CA GLY A 67 20.08 -31.27 5.56
C GLY A 67 20.95 -30.26 4.78
N PRO A 68 21.37 -30.58 3.54
CA PRO A 68 22.36 -29.80 2.81
C PRO A 68 22.05 -28.31 2.81
N LYS A 69 23.04 -27.48 3.19
CA LYS A 69 22.92 -26.02 3.23
C LYS A 69 22.62 -25.50 1.82
N ARG A 70 21.37 -25.07 1.59
CA ARG A 70 20.97 -24.44 0.33
C ARG A 70 21.50 -23.01 0.27
N ALA A 71 22.05 -22.63 -0.88
CA ALA A 71 22.46 -21.25 -1.14
C ALA A 71 21.27 -20.28 -0.95
N GLN A 72 21.53 -19.16 -0.27
CA GLN A 72 20.56 -18.08 -0.06
C GLN A 72 20.78 -16.98 -1.11
N ALA A 73 19.73 -16.24 -1.41
CA ALA A 73 19.83 -14.98 -2.16
C ALA A 73 20.45 -13.89 -1.28
N THR A 74 21.06 -12.87 -1.89
CA THR A 74 21.60 -11.74 -1.13
C THR A 74 20.46 -10.87 -0.58
N VAL A 75 20.74 -10.13 0.48
CA VAL A 75 19.72 -9.25 1.10
C VAL A 75 19.31 -8.14 0.13
N GLU A 76 20.24 -7.62 -0.66
CA GLU A 76 20.00 -6.59 -1.68
C GLU A 76 19.07 -7.08 -2.79
N GLU A 77 19.30 -8.31 -3.28
CA GLU A 77 18.44 -8.98 -4.26
C GLU A 77 16.99 -9.11 -3.76
N ILE A 78 16.83 -9.52 -2.49
CA ILE A 78 15.51 -9.67 -1.87
C ILE A 78 14.83 -8.31 -1.69
N LYS A 79 15.59 -7.30 -1.26
CA LYS A 79 15.06 -5.95 -1.07
C LYS A 79 14.53 -5.36 -2.37
N ALA A 80 15.30 -5.48 -3.46
CA ALA A 80 14.89 -5.01 -4.79
C ALA A 80 13.65 -5.75 -5.32
N LEU A 81 13.47 -7.02 -4.95
CA LEU A 81 12.24 -7.77 -5.26
C LEU A 81 11.05 -7.27 -4.44
N CYS A 82 11.24 -7.00 -3.14
CA CYS A 82 10.18 -6.50 -2.26
C CYS A 82 9.71 -5.10 -2.67
N GLU A 83 10.64 -4.18 -2.95
CA GLU A 83 10.33 -2.83 -3.46
C GLU A 83 9.46 -2.91 -4.72
N TRP A 84 9.84 -3.78 -5.67
CA TRP A 84 9.05 -4.00 -6.89
C TRP A 84 7.64 -4.56 -6.63
N VAL A 85 7.45 -5.37 -5.58
CA VAL A 85 6.13 -5.90 -5.20
C VAL A 85 5.27 -4.81 -4.55
N GLU A 86 5.87 -3.85 -3.84
CA GLU A 86 5.18 -2.76 -3.15
C GLU A 86 4.71 -1.64 -4.09
N ASP A 87 5.42 -1.40 -5.20
CA ASP A 87 5.11 -0.32 -6.16
C ASP A 87 3.71 -0.40 -6.80
N GLU A 88 3.16 -1.61 -7.00
CA GLU A 88 1.82 -1.79 -7.57
C GLU A 88 0.97 -2.79 -6.80
N VAL A 89 -0.26 -2.36 -6.48
CA VAL A 89 -1.28 -3.20 -5.85
C VAL A 89 -1.58 -4.43 -6.71
N GLY A 90 -1.44 -5.62 -6.12
CA GLY A 90 -1.80 -6.90 -6.75
C GLY A 90 -0.65 -7.66 -7.43
N ARG A 91 0.55 -7.06 -7.54
CA ARG A 91 1.74 -7.77 -8.06
C ARG A 91 2.11 -9.00 -7.24
N GLN A 92 1.92 -8.96 -5.91
CA GLN A 92 2.20 -10.11 -5.03
C GLN A 92 1.40 -11.35 -5.43
N ALA A 93 0.11 -11.21 -5.71
CA ALA A 93 -0.75 -12.34 -6.10
C ALA A 93 -0.33 -12.89 -7.47
N MET A 94 -0.12 -12.01 -8.46
CA MET A 94 0.31 -12.41 -9.80
C MET A 94 1.69 -13.09 -9.79
N LEU A 95 2.63 -12.56 -9.00
CA LEU A 95 3.98 -13.11 -8.87
C LEU A 95 3.94 -14.49 -8.20
N ALA A 96 3.14 -14.65 -7.15
CA ALA A 96 2.99 -15.91 -6.44
C ALA A 96 2.40 -17.00 -7.36
N GLU A 97 1.33 -16.68 -8.09
CA GLU A 97 0.69 -17.56 -9.06
C GLU A 97 1.68 -18.00 -10.14
N LYS A 98 2.40 -17.05 -10.75
CA LYS A 98 3.37 -17.35 -11.81
C LYS A 98 4.60 -18.13 -11.33
N ALA A 99 5.07 -17.87 -10.11
CA ALA A 99 6.19 -18.61 -9.54
C ALA A 99 5.79 -19.99 -8.98
N GLY A 100 4.50 -20.33 -8.98
CA GLY A 100 3.98 -21.57 -8.39
C GLY A 100 4.18 -21.60 -6.87
N THR A 101 3.94 -20.48 -6.20
CA THR A 101 4.12 -20.32 -4.75
C THR A 101 2.91 -19.66 -4.10
N ALA A 102 2.73 -19.84 -2.80
CA ALA A 102 1.65 -19.18 -2.07
C ALA A 102 1.99 -17.69 -1.82
N PRO A 103 1.02 -16.76 -1.89
CA PRO A 103 1.26 -15.34 -1.60
C PRO A 103 1.84 -15.10 -0.19
N SER A 104 1.55 -15.97 0.77
CA SER A 104 2.10 -15.94 2.13
C SER A 104 3.63 -16.12 2.18
N VAL A 105 4.21 -16.77 1.17
CA VAL A 105 5.68 -16.91 1.04
C VAL A 105 6.32 -15.57 0.74
N LEU A 106 5.71 -14.76 -0.13
CA LEU A 106 6.20 -13.41 -0.43
C LEU A 106 6.09 -12.49 0.79
N TRP A 107 4.99 -12.59 1.55
CA TRP A 107 4.85 -11.86 2.82
C TRP A 107 5.94 -12.24 3.81
N ARG A 108 6.24 -13.55 3.93
CA ARG A 108 7.34 -14.04 4.77
C ARG A 108 8.67 -13.46 4.31
N ILE A 109 8.97 -13.51 3.01
CA ILE A 109 10.21 -12.97 2.45
C ILE A 109 10.37 -11.47 2.77
N ASN A 110 9.30 -10.68 2.64
CA ASN A 110 9.36 -9.25 2.97
C ASN A 110 9.70 -9.03 4.45
N ARG A 111 9.14 -9.85 5.35
CA ARG A 111 9.38 -9.74 6.79
C ARG A 111 10.72 -10.30 7.24
N THR A 112 11.17 -11.41 6.65
CA THR A 112 12.37 -12.14 7.09
C THR A 112 13.61 -11.82 6.27
N GLN A 113 13.47 -11.11 5.15
CA GLN A 113 14.54 -10.74 4.21
C GLN A 113 15.45 -11.93 3.86
N THR A 114 14.85 -13.12 3.76
CA THR A 114 15.55 -14.39 3.56
C THR A 114 14.80 -15.26 2.57
N CYS A 115 15.54 -15.79 1.60
CA CYS A 115 14.99 -16.58 0.53
C CYS A 115 16.10 -17.48 -0.05
N THR A 116 15.77 -18.73 -0.38
CA THR A 116 16.71 -19.61 -1.08
C THR A 116 16.95 -19.10 -2.50
N LYS A 117 18.18 -19.24 -3.02
CA LYS A 117 18.52 -18.77 -4.37
C LYS A 117 17.66 -19.41 -5.46
N ALA A 118 17.28 -20.68 -5.28
CA ALA A 118 16.36 -21.37 -6.18
C ALA A 118 14.94 -20.78 -6.20
N LEU A 119 14.43 -20.34 -5.05
CA LEU A 119 13.14 -19.64 -4.98
C LEU A 119 13.25 -18.23 -5.58
N TYR A 120 14.31 -17.50 -5.24
CA TYR A 120 14.58 -16.18 -5.81
C TYR A 120 14.64 -16.21 -7.34
N ASN A 121 15.39 -17.16 -7.93
CA ASN A 121 15.48 -17.31 -9.39
C ASN A 121 14.11 -17.55 -10.03
N ARG A 122 13.24 -18.37 -9.43
CA ARG A 122 11.87 -18.57 -9.91
C ARG A 122 11.05 -17.29 -9.86
N LEU A 123 11.16 -16.53 -8.77
CA LEU A 123 10.48 -15.26 -8.61
C LEU A 123 10.96 -14.23 -9.64
N ILE A 124 12.25 -14.16 -9.93
CA ILE A 124 12.81 -13.26 -10.94
C ILE A 124 12.36 -13.65 -12.35
N THR A 125 12.33 -14.94 -12.69
CA THR A 125 11.79 -15.41 -13.97
C THR A 125 10.32 -15.02 -14.12
N ALA A 126 9.50 -15.28 -13.09
CA ALA A 126 8.09 -14.89 -13.06
C ALA A 126 7.90 -13.36 -13.18
N ARG A 127 8.73 -12.56 -12.49
CA ARG A 127 8.75 -11.10 -12.62
C ARG A 127 8.98 -10.66 -14.07
N LYS A 128 10.02 -11.19 -14.73
CA LYS A 128 10.34 -10.86 -16.13
C LYS A 128 9.18 -11.21 -17.08
N GLU A 129 8.49 -12.32 -16.84
CA GLU A 129 7.31 -12.70 -17.63
C GLU A 129 6.13 -11.74 -17.41
N ILE A 130 5.88 -11.33 -16.16
CA ILE A 130 4.84 -10.35 -15.84
C ILE A 130 5.14 -9.02 -16.52
N GLU A 131 6.38 -8.53 -16.42
CA GLU A 131 6.80 -7.28 -17.08
C GLU A 131 6.65 -7.37 -18.60
N LYS A 132 7.02 -8.49 -19.23
CA LYS A 132 6.80 -8.72 -20.67
C LYS A 132 5.32 -8.71 -21.02
N ARG A 133 4.48 -9.39 -20.23
CA ARG A 133 3.02 -9.43 -20.44
C ARG A 133 2.37 -8.06 -20.27
N GLN A 134 2.81 -7.28 -19.28
CA GLN A 134 2.34 -5.93 -19.04
C GLN A 134 2.74 -4.99 -20.18
N LYS A 135 4.00 -5.03 -20.63
CA LYS A 135 4.48 -4.25 -21.80
C LYS A 135 3.75 -4.63 -23.10
N GLY A 136 3.42 -5.90 -23.26
CA GLY A 136 2.68 -6.41 -24.42
C GLY A 136 1.18 -6.13 -24.40
N ASN A 137 0.60 -5.66 -23.28
CA ASN A 137 -0.83 -5.37 -23.19
C ASN A 137 -1.11 -3.94 -23.68
N PRO A 138 -1.74 -3.76 -24.86
CA PRO A 138 -1.96 -2.43 -25.44
C PRO A 138 -2.81 -1.53 -24.52
N LEU A 139 -3.75 -2.12 -23.77
CA LEU A 139 -4.67 -1.40 -22.91
C LEU A 139 -4.00 -0.83 -21.64
N LEU A 140 -2.99 -1.55 -21.11
CA LEU A 140 -2.21 -1.04 -19.98
C LEU A 140 -1.26 0.05 -20.44
N LYS A 141 -0.67 -0.11 -21.64
CA LYS A 141 0.18 0.92 -22.24
C LYS A 141 -0.56 2.24 -22.42
N THR A 142 -1.75 2.21 -23.03
CA THR A 142 -2.58 3.41 -23.22
C THR A 142 -3.00 4.07 -21.89
N ARG A 143 -3.21 3.27 -20.84
CA ARG A 143 -3.56 3.79 -19.52
C ARG A 143 -2.36 4.47 -18.85
N ASN A 144 -1.19 3.85 -18.91
CA ASN A 144 0.03 4.40 -18.33
C ASN A 144 0.45 5.68 -19.04
N GLU A 145 0.39 5.71 -20.38
CA GLU A 145 0.61 6.95 -21.15
C GLU A 145 -0.36 8.07 -20.77
N ALA A 146 -1.63 7.73 -20.47
CA ALA A 146 -2.61 8.70 -19.99
C ALA A 146 -2.30 9.18 -18.56
N MET A 147 -1.82 8.31 -17.67
CA MET A 147 -1.33 8.70 -16.33
C MET A 147 -0.14 9.66 -16.43
N ASP A 148 0.85 9.33 -17.26
CA ASP A 148 2.07 10.13 -17.44
C ASP A 148 1.75 11.51 -18.03
N LYS A 149 0.74 11.59 -18.91
CA LYS A 149 0.22 12.84 -19.47
C LYS A 149 -0.72 13.59 -18.53
N GLY A 150 -1.05 13.04 -17.36
CA GLY A 150 -2.00 13.64 -16.42
C GLY A 150 -3.44 13.70 -16.95
N LEU A 151 -3.81 12.85 -17.91
CA LEU A 151 -5.15 12.82 -18.48
C LEU A 151 -6.13 12.13 -17.50
N PRO A 152 -7.35 12.66 -17.32
CA PRO A 152 -8.36 12.02 -16.48
C PRO A 152 -8.99 10.79 -17.14
N TYR A 153 -8.93 10.72 -18.48
CA TYR A 153 -9.59 9.69 -19.29
C TYR A 153 -8.64 9.08 -20.31
N TYR A 154 -8.92 7.83 -20.68
CA TYR A 154 -8.22 7.14 -21.76
C TYR A 154 -9.16 6.18 -22.50
N THR A 155 -8.76 5.81 -23.71
CA THR A 155 -9.46 4.80 -24.53
C THR A 155 -8.99 3.42 -24.11
N GLY A 156 -9.87 2.66 -23.45
CA GLY A 156 -9.59 1.32 -22.93
C GLY A 156 -10.50 0.25 -23.52
N ARG A 157 -10.63 -0.87 -22.80
CA ARG A 157 -11.54 -1.97 -23.18
C ARG A 157 -12.97 -1.46 -23.23
N GLU A 158 -13.71 -1.91 -24.24
CA GLU A 158 -15.16 -1.67 -24.34
C GLU A 158 -15.89 -2.05 -23.04
N CYS A 159 -16.82 -1.21 -22.64
CA CYS A 159 -17.67 -1.47 -21.49
C CYS A 159 -18.75 -2.48 -21.86
N GLU A 160 -18.90 -3.53 -21.05
CA GLU A 160 -19.92 -4.57 -21.27
C GLU A 160 -21.36 -4.04 -21.17
N LYS A 161 -21.58 -2.92 -20.47
CA LYS A 161 -22.91 -2.31 -20.28
C LYS A 161 -23.28 -1.32 -21.38
N CYS A 162 -22.44 -0.31 -21.60
CA CYS A 162 -22.75 0.80 -22.51
C CYS A 162 -21.92 0.81 -23.80
N LYS A 163 -21.07 -0.21 -24.03
CA LYS A 163 -20.23 -0.39 -25.24
C LYS A 163 -19.23 0.74 -25.54
N THR A 164 -19.16 1.78 -24.71
CA THR A 164 -18.16 2.85 -24.84
C THR A 164 -16.78 2.39 -24.41
N THR A 165 -15.73 2.96 -25.00
CA THR A 165 -14.32 2.67 -24.70
C THR A 165 -13.70 3.65 -23.71
N THR A 166 -14.37 4.77 -23.41
CA THR A 166 -13.85 5.82 -22.51
C THR A 166 -13.88 5.38 -21.04
N ARG A 167 -12.70 5.39 -20.39
CA ARG A 167 -12.53 4.96 -19.00
C ARG A 167 -11.74 5.98 -18.18
N TYR A 168 -12.02 6.01 -16.88
CA TYR A 168 -11.22 6.77 -15.92
C TYR A 168 -9.84 6.16 -15.76
N VAL A 169 -8.83 7.01 -15.77
CA VAL A 169 -7.43 6.61 -15.58
C VAL A 169 -7.17 6.07 -14.17
N THR A 170 -7.78 6.68 -13.14
CA THR A 170 -7.56 6.31 -11.72
C THR A 170 -8.14 4.94 -11.36
N CYS A 171 -9.40 4.68 -11.71
CA CYS A 171 -10.13 3.50 -11.24
C CYS A 171 -10.45 2.48 -12.35
N ASN A 172 -10.05 2.75 -13.60
CA ASN A 172 -10.37 1.92 -14.76
C ASN A 172 -11.88 1.66 -14.97
N LYS A 173 -12.76 2.47 -14.37
CA LYS A 173 -14.21 2.33 -14.53
C LYS A 173 -14.67 3.08 -15.77
N CYS A 174 -15.75 2.60 -16.39
CA CYS A 174 -16.37 3.28 -17.51
C CYS A 174 -16.93 4.64 -17.07
N VAL A 175 -16.64 5.69 -17.84
CA VAL A 175 -17.08 7.06 -17.54
C VAL A 175 -18.60 7.16 -17.59
N HIS A 176 -19.23 6.62 -18.62
CA HIS A 176 -20.68 6.69 -18.82
C HIS A 176 -21.46 5.96 -17.73
N CYS A 177 -21.08 4.72 -17.42
CA CYS A 177 -21.74 3.95 -16.37
C CYS A 177 -21.61 4.60 -14.98
N MET A 178 -20.45 5.20 -14.69
CA MET A 178 -20.23 5.92 -13.43
C MET A 178 -21.07 7.21 -13.37
N ALA A 179 -21.14 7.96 -14.46
CA ALA A 179 -21.97 9.15 -14.55
C ALA A 179 -23.46 8.82 -14.36
N GLU A 180 -23.95 7.76 -15.02
CA GLU A 180 -25.33 7.29 -14.88
C GLU A 180 -25.63 6.81 -13.45
N ALA A 181 -24.74 6.04 -12.84
CA ALA A 181 -24.90 5.60 -11.45
C ALA A 181 -24.93 6.78 -10.47
N ASN A 182 -24.09 7.80 -10.68
CA ASN A 182 -24.08 9.01 -9.86
C ASN A 182 -25.37 9.83 -10.05
N LYS A 183 -25.91 9.89 -11.27
CA LYS A 183 -27.20 10.54 -11.55
C LYS A 183 -28.34 9.87 -10.77
N ARG A 184 -28.45 8.54 -10.85
CA ARG A 184 -29.46 7.77 -10.10
C ARG A 184 -29.35 7.96 -8.59
N LYS A 185 -28.13 8.01 -8.04
CA LYS A 185 -27.90 8.28 -6.61
C LYS A 185 -28.38 9.66 -6.19
N LYS A 186 -28.21 10.69 -7.03
CA LYS A 186 -28.71 12.04 -6.75
C LYS A 186 -30.23 12.09 -6.79
N GLU A 187 -30.85 11.42 -7.76
CA GLU A 187 -32.31 11.32 -7.88
C GLU A 187 -32.95 10.60 -6.68
N MET A 188 -32.30 9.57 -6.13
CA MET A 188 -32.78 8.88 -4.92
C MET A 188 -32.57 9.66 -3.62
N ALA A 189 -31.69 10.66 -3.63
CA ALA A 189 -31.37 11.49 -2.45
C ALA A 189 -32.16 12.81 -2.41
N ALA A 190 -32.88 13.13 -3.48
CA ALA A 190 -33.79 14.26 -3.60
C ALA A 190 -35.22 13.82 -3.26
#